data_AF-E2CKK0-F1
#
_entry.id   AF-E2CKK0-F1
#
_cell.length_a   1.000
_cell.length_b   1.000
_cell.length_c   1.000
_cell.angle_alpha   90.00
_cell.angle_beta   90.00
_cell.angle_gamma   90.00
#
_symmetry.space_group_name_H-M   'P 1'
#
loop_
_entity.id
_entity.type
_entity.pdbx_description
1 polymer ?
#
loop_
_entity_poly.entity_id
_entity_poly.type
_entity_poly.pdbx_seq_one_letter_code
_entity_poly.pdbx_strand_id
1 'polypeptide(L)'
;MAITIKLDDKTNFPAESTSAVWVPGWINGGDASTFQTLQANGSFGPPSATLPFYKVENLAEITLVSATNGSDRLVFVASDTTPGDLNITDHSPVEYAQYPYAGEPTSTVTPPGPFDIFEFSMDAEFNLSAVSGFGLNLSFSATPDGSSTAQNFGVQPNITRAEIASAWSSFIVNETKTYPPAAAFEGLLYKEPLPGQSWIPPLVGDQFFALCDPNDMLAARSNNYTGTTSDPLATFWDKTLDDFFCEGNFLSINLGSDTAQNIYQGMARAMVNPKTGVQSVAYHLSNGSNSYSFFKPVSAQGTSPGLTGAAYVFQQAFGDLTPDGSNGDAGLLQDCIWEALCRGVALDGVLEVCATDASLSGYTTRAWNNWKNWYPSGKPSHFYAKFLHCSDKDGNDSRITGKPPIFYGGAAYGFSMDETPIGPYSGPNVPSKTVGSISNGTVTITVGPWG
;
A
#
# COMPACT_ATOMS: atom_id res chain seq x y z
N MET A 1 16.02 -13.76 24.09
CA MET A 1 14.95 -13.12 23.29
C MET A 1 14.71 -14.04 22.12
N ALA A 2 13.45 -14.37 21.87
CA ALA A 2 13.06 -15.28 20.79
C ALA A 2 11.61 -14.97 20.40
N ILE A 3 11.35 -14.95 19.10
CA ILE A 3 10.01 -14.79 18.54
C ILE A 3 9.63 -16.13 17.92
N THR A 4 8.48 -16.66 18.32
CA THR A 4 7.86 -17.82 17.66
C THR A 4 6.82 -17.30 16.68
N ILE A 5 7.02 -17.56 15.39
CA ILE A 5 6.03 -17.27 14.34
C ILE A 5 5.26 -18.57 14.08
N LYS A 6 3.99 -18.63 14.46
CA LYS A 6 3.09 -19.74 14.15
C LYS A 6 2.47 -19.53 12.79
N LEU A 7 2.41 -20.57 11.99
CA LEU A 7 1.70 -20.55 10.71
C LEU A 7 0.39 -21.33 10.84
N ASP A 8 -0.71 -20.68 10.46
CA ASP A 8 -2.06 -21.24 10.54
C ASP A 8 -2.69 -21.26 9.13
N ASP A 9 -2.77 -22.45 8.55
CA ASP A 9 -3.45 -22.68 7.27
C ASP A 9 -4.94 -22.88 7.51
N LYS A 10 -5.73 -21.84 7.19
CA LYS A 10 -7.19 -21.88 7.23
C LYS A 10 -7.81 -21.82 5.84
N THR A 11 -7.05 -22.11 4.79
CA THR A 11 -7.56 -22.08 3.41
C THR A 11 -8.76 -22.99 3.23
N ASN A 12 -8.84 -24.08 3.99
CA ASN A 12 -9.87 -25.10 3.84
C ASN A 12 -9.97 -25.59 2.39
N PHE A 13 -8.82 -25.71 1.70
CA PHE A 13 -8.80 -26.36 0.38
C PHE A 13 -9.49 -27.72 0.47
N PRO A 14 -10.34 -28.09 -0.52
CA PRO A 14 -11.02 -29.37 -0.49
C PRO A 14 -10.01 -30.52 -0.33
N ALA A 15 -10.33 -31.54 0.45
CA ALA A 15 -9.43 -32.66 0.72
C ALA A 15 -8.98 -33.42 -0.55
N GLU A 16 -9.79 -33.35 -1.61
CA GLU A 16 -9.50 -33.94 -2.93
C GLU A 16 -8.69 -32.99 -3.85
N SER A 17 -8.44 -31.75 -3.41
CA SER A 17 -7.65 -30.78 -4.17
C SER A 17 -6.16 -31.05 -4.00
N THR A 18 -5.38 -30.77 -5.04
CA THR A 18 -3.90 -30.70 -4.95
C THR A 18 -3.41 -29.33 -4.48
N SER A 19 -4.31 -28.34 -4.37
CA SER A 19 -4.00 -26.98 -3.92
C SER A 19 -3.44 -26.97 -2.51
N ALA A 20 -2.43 -26.15 -2.29
CA ALA A 20 -1.82 -25.93 -1.00
C ALA A 20 -1.18 -24.55 -0.90
N VAL A 21 -0.94 -24.10 0.33
CA VAL A 21 -0.09 -22.93 0.58
C VAL A 21 1.33 -23.38 0.89
N TRP A 22 2.27 -22.70 0.26
CA TRP A 22 3.70 -22.91 0.39
C TRP A 22 4.38 -21.64 0.87
N VAL A 23 5.46 -21.79 1.62
CA VAL A 23 6.24 -20.68 2.17
C VAL A 23 7.75 -20.97 2.07
N PRO A 24 8.53 -20.13 1.39
CA PRO A 24 9.95 -19.98 1.61
C PRO A 24 10.19 -18.82 2.58
N GLY A 25 11.42 -18.68 3.05
CA GLY A 25 11.77 -17.52 3.87
C GLY A 25 13.26 -17.26 3.92
N TRP A 26 13.63 -16.01 4.14
CA TRP A 26 15.01 -15.63 4.39
C TRP A 26 15.10 -14.49 5.38
N ILE A 27 16.28 -14.36 5.99
CA ILE A 27 16.67 -13.18 6.76
C ILE A 27 17.98 -12.61 6.20
N ASN A 28 18.18 -11.30 6.42
CA ASN A 28 19.40 -10.59 6.05
C ASN A 28 19.76 -10.67 4.56
N GLY A 29 18.78 -10.47 3.67
CA GLY A 29 19.02 -10.40 2.23
C GLY A 29 20.10 -9.35 1.88
N GLY A 30 21.02 -9.70 0.97
CA GLY A 30 22.09 -8.83 0.47
C GLY A 30 23.38 -8.80 1.31
N ASP A 31 23.45 -9.50 2.45
CA ASP A 31 24.66 -9.62 3.27
C ASP A 31 25.16 -11.07 3.33
N ALA A 32 26.29 -11.34 2.67
CA ALA A 32 26.91 -12.65 2.63
C ALA A 32 27.22 -13.29 3.99
N SER A 33 27.50 -12.46 5.00
CA SER A 33 27.97 -12.92 6.30
C SER A 33 26.83 -13.30 7.24
N THR A 34 25.61 -12.83 6.97
CA THR A 34 24.45 -12.97 7.86
C THR A 34 23.21 -13.54 7.17
N PHE A 35 23.21 -13.69 5.84
CA PHE A 35 22.12 -14.27 5.08
C PHE A 35 21.82 -15.70 5.51
N GLN A 36 20.55 -15.99 5.77
CA GLN A 36 20.07 -17.32 6.17
C GLN A 36 18.75 -17.62 5.49
N THR A 37 18.48 -18.90 5.24
CA THR A 37 17.23 -19.38 4.65
C THR A 37 16.44 -20.20 5.65
N LEU A 38 15.12 -20.14 5.53
CA LEU A 38 14.18 -20.98 6.26
C LEU A 38 14.49 -22.45 5.99
N GLN A 39 14.39 -23.27 7.03
CA GLN A 39 14.64 -24.71 6.99
C GLN A 39 13.35 -25.48 7.30
N ALA A 40 13.31 -26.76 6.93
CA ALA A 40 12.14 -27.63 7.12
C ALA A 40 11.72 -27.80 8.60
N ASN A 41 12.61 -27.51 9.54
CA ASN A 41 12.35 -27.58 10.98
C ASN A 41 11.90 -26.23 11.59
N GLY A 42 11.67 -25.19 10.77
CA GLY A 42 11.26 -23.86 11.23
C GLY A 42 12.39 -22.98 11.75
N SER A 43 13.66 -23.39 11.64
CA SER A 43 14.80 -22.52 11.96
C SER A 43 15.30 -21.77 10.72
N PHE A 44 16.02 -20.67 10.95
CA PHE A 44 16.87 -20.06 9.92
C PHE A 44 18.29 -20.62 10.04
N GLY A 45 18.88 -20.98 8.91
CA GLY A 45 20.21 -21.60 8.85
C GLY A 45 20.99 -21.17 7.61
N PRO A 46 22.24 -21.66 7.46
CA PRO A 46 23.08 -21.31 6.32
C PRO A 46 22.36 -21.52 4.99
N PRO A 47 22.54 -20.61 4.02
CA PRO A 47 21.82 -20.66 2.76
C PRO A 47 22.27 -21.86 1.92
N SER A 48 21.34 -22.42 1.16
CA SER A 48 21.65 -23.36 0.08
C SER A 48 21.84 -22.59 -1.25
N ALA A 49 22.12 -23.28 -2.36
CA ALA A 49 22.16 -22.63 -3.68
C ALA A 49 20.78 -22.11 -4.13
N THR A 50 19.72 -22.69 -3.57
CA THR A 50 18.33 -22.35 -3.83
C THR A 50 17.55 -22.13 -2.53
N LEU A 51 16.41 -21.46 -2.62
CA LEU A 51 15.50 -21.21 -1.53
C LEU A 51 14.28 -22.13 -1.67
N PRO A 52 14.16 -23.19 -0.84
CA PRO A 52 13.08 -24.16 -0.94
C PRO A 52 11.75 -23.65 -0.39
N PHE A 53 10.67 -24.24 -0.89
CA PHE A 53 9.31 -24.01 -0.40
C PHE A 53 8.86 -25.12 0.55
N TYR A 54 8.28 -24.73 1.69
CA TYR A 54 7.67 -25.64 2.66
C TYR A 54 6.17 -25.50 2.65
N LYS A 55 5.45 -26.62 2.69
CA LYS A 55 3.98 -26.60 2.81
C LYS A 55 3.60 -26.05 4.18
N VAL A 56 2.74 -25.04 4.24
CA VAL A 56 2.41 -24.33 5.49
C VAL A 56 1.87 -25.29 6.55
N GLU A 57 0.98 -26.22 6.18
CA GLU A 57 0.43 -27.24 7.09
C GLU A 57 1.51 -28.12 7.77
N ASN A 58 2.69 -28.26 7.16
CA ASN A 58 3.78 -29.08 7.66
C ASN A 58 4.82 -28.27 8.46
N LEU A 59 4.69 -26.94 8.47
CA LEU A 59 5.60 -26.01 9.13
C LEU A 59 4.84 -25.19 10.18
N ALA A 60 4.45 -25.84 11.27
CA ALA A 60 3.58 -25.23 12.28
C ALA A 60 4.21 -23.98 12.96
N GLU A 61 5.53 -23.96 13.14
CA GLU A 61 6.23 -22.90 13.87
C GLU A 61 7.58 -22.57 13.22
N ILE A 62 7.92 -21.28 13.20
CA ILE A 62 9.21 -20.72 12.83
C ILE A 62 9.80 -20.02 14.06
N THR A 63 11.10 -20.17 14.28
CA THR A 63 11.80 -19.59 15.43
C THR A 63 12.84 -18.57 14.98
N LEU A 64 12.69 -17.33 15.46
CA LEU A 64 13.63 -16.24 15.25
C LEU A 64 14.42 -15.95 16.54
N VAL A 65 15.74 -16.10 16.48
CA VAL A 65 16.64 -16.02 17.66
C VAL A 65 17.86 -15.11 17.44
N SER A 66 18.03 -14.59 16.24
CA SER A 66 19.15 -13.73 15.85
C SER A 66 18.63 -12.37 15.38
N ALA A 67 19.40 -11.32 15.69
CA ALA A 67 19.15 -9.99 15.14
C ALA A 67 19.11 -10.04 13.61
N THR A 68 18.25 -9.21 13.02
CA THR A 68 18.06 -9.11 11.59
C THR A 68 18.21 -7.68 11.09
N ASN A 69 18.24 -7.47 9.77
CA ASN A 69 18.59 -6.19 9.16
C ASN A 69 17.40 -5.39 8.60
N GLY A 70 16.15 -5.83 8.82
CA GLY A 70 14.97 -5.19 8.21
C GLY A 70 14.50 -5.81 6.91
N SER A 71 15.33 -6.62 6.24
CA SER A 71 15.08 -7.15 4.89
C SER A 71 14.71 -8.64 4.89
N ASP A 72 13.87 -9.03 5.85
CA ASP A 72 13.44 -10.41 6.02
C ASP A 72 12.04 -10.63 5.48
N ARG A 73 11.83 -11.76 4.81
CA ARG A 73 10.57 -12.05 4.12
C ARG A 73 10.16 -13.50 4.27
N LEU A 74 8.85 -13.69 4.46
CA LEU A 74 8.15 -14.93 4.15
C LEU A 74 7.26 -14.68 2.93
N VAL A 75 7.28 -15.59 1.95
CA VAL A 75 6.46 -15.46 0.73
C VAL A 75 5.41 -16.55 0.71
N PHE A 76 4.16 -16.22 0.93
CA PHE A 76 3.08 -17.21 0.89
C PHE A 76 2.59 -17.37 -0.54
N VAL A 77 2.52 -18.59 -1.05
CA VAL A 77 2.06 -18.89 -2.41
C VAL A 77 1.01 -19.99 -2.36
N ALA A 78 -0.18 -19.72 -2.90
CA ALA A 78 -1.16 -20.76 -3.18
C ALA A 78 -0.88 -21.38 -4.55
N SER A 79 -0.79 -22.70 -4.63
CA SER A 79 -0.48 -23.41 -5.88
C SER A 79 -1.04 -24.83 -5.87
N ASP A 80 -1.44 -25.32 -7.04
CA ASP A 80 -1.89 -26.71 -7.28
C ASP A 80 -0.73 -27.71 -7.37
N THR A 81 0.50 -27.21 -7.45
CA THR A 81 1.73 -27.99 -7.47
C THR A 81 2.76 -27.40 -6.52
N THR A 82 3.75 -28.18 -6.09
CA THR A 82 4.87 -27.66 -5.30
C THR A 82 5.66 -26.63 -6.13
N PRO A 83 5.81 -25.38 -5.65
CA PRO A 83 6.64 -24.39 -6.32
C PRO A 83 8.08 -24.89 -6.47
N GLY A 84 8.71 -24.58 -7.60
CA GLY A 84 10.15 -24.77 -7.75
C GLY A 84 10.91 -23.81 -6.85
N ASP A 85 12.05 -24.25 -6.31
CA ASP A 85 12.89 -23.41 -5.47
C ASP A 85 13.31 -22.12 -6.19
N LEU A 86 13.44 -21.03 -5.45
CA LEU A 86 13.98 -19.77 -5.99
C LEU A 86 15.51 -19.83 -6.04
N ASN A 87 16.11 -19.37 -7.13
CA ASN A 87 17.56 -19.21 -7.19
C ASN A 87 18.00 -18.14 -6.20
N ILE A 88 19.18 -18.31 -5.59
CA ILE A 88 19.81 -17.28 -4.76
C ILE A 88 20.97 -16.67 -5.56
N THR A 89 20.94 -15.35 -5.75
CA THR A 89 22.00 -14.57 -6.40
C THR A 89 22.43 -13.44 -5.47
N ASP A 90 23.72 -13.29 -5.23
CA ASP A 90 24.28 -12.25 -4.35
C ASP A 90 23.59 -12.18 -2.98
N HIS A 91 23.35 -13.36 -2.38
CA HIS A 91 22.74 -13.49 -1.05
C HIS A 91 21.33 -12.91 -0.97
N SER A 92 20.62 -12.92 -2.10
CA SER A 92 19.22 -12.53 -2.21
C SER A 92 18.49 -13.53 -3.10
N PRO A 93 17.30 -14.02 -2.71
CA PRO A 93 16.47 -14.81 -3.60
C PRO A 93 16.05 -14.00 -4.83
N VAL A 94 16.05 -14.63 -6.01
CA VAL A 94 15.40 -14.06 -7.18
C VAL A 94 13.91 -14.20 -6.99
N GLU A 95 13.27 -13.12 -6.57
CA GLU A 95 11.85 -13.07 -6.25
C GLU A 95 10.97 -13.29 -7.49
N TYR A 96 9.70 -13.61 -7.25
CA TYR A 96 8.69 -13.61 -8.32
C TYR A 96 8.58 -12.22 -8.92
N ALA A 97 8.29 -12.16 -10.23
CA ALA A 97 7.97 -10.86 -10.82
C ALA A 97 6.74 -10.26 -10.14
N GLN A 98 6.80 -8.95 -9.93
CA GLN A 98 5.69 -8.16 -9.43
C GLN A 98 4.52 -8.21 -10.41
N TYR A 99 3.32 -8.45 -9.89
CA TYR A 99 2.09 -8.40 -10.65
C TYR A 99 1.57 -6.94 -10.72
N PRO A 100 0.68 -6.60 -11.67
CA PRO A 100 0.17 -7.44 -12.76
C PRO A 100 1.12 -7.49 -13.97
N TYR A 101 0.95 -8.52 -14.80
CA TYR A 101 1.90 -8.82 -15.86
C TYR A 101 1.44 -8.29 -17.21
N ALA A 102 2.29 -7.47 -17.84
CA ALA A 102 2.11 -6.99 -19.21
C ALA A 102 2.46 -8.04 -20.29
N GLY A 103 2.58 -9.31 -19.90
CA GLY A 103 3.01 -10.45 -20.70
C GLY A 103 3.66 -11.52 -19.81
N GLU A 104 3.90 -12.72 -20.34
CA GLU A 104 4.63 -13.76 -19.59
C GLU A 104 6.03 -13.25 -19.21
N PRO A 105 6.42 -13.28 -17.91
CA PRO A 105 7.72 -12.80 -17.49
C PRO A 105 8.87 -13.61 -18.09
N THR A 106 9.73 -12.97 -18.88
CA THR A 106 10.86 -13.64 -19.57
C THR A 106 12.19 -13.53 -18.83
N SER A 107 12.32 -12.60 -17.87
CA SER A 107 13.59 -12.26 -17.20
C SER A 107 13.56 -12.49 -15.69
N THR A 108 12.46 -13.02 -15.17
CA THR A 108 12.14 -13.13 -13.74
C THR A 108 11.38 -14.42 -13.48
N VAL A 109 11.27 -14.84 -12.22
CA VAL A 109 10.54 -16.07 -11.89
C VAL A 109 9.04 -15.83 -12.04
N THR A 110 8.38 -16.69 -12.80
CA THR A 110 6.91 -16.71 -12.90
C THR A 110 6.34 -17.37 -11.65
N PRO A 111 5.36 -16.75 -10.96
CA PRO A 111 4.74 -17.37 -9.80
C PRO A 111 3.85 -18.55 -10.23
N PRO A 112 3.83 -19.65 -9.47
CA PRO A 112 2.99 -20.81 -9.76
C PRO A 112 1.52 -20.60 -9.34
N GLY A 113 1.20 -19.48 -8.70
CA GLY A 113 -0.14 -19.07 -8.32
C GLY A 113 -0.15 -17.79 -7.46
N PRO A 114 -1.31 -17.39 -6.93
CA PRO A 114 -1.45 -16.19 -6.10
C PRO A 114 -0.45 -16.17 -4.93
N PHE A 115 0.16 -15.02 -4.67
CA PHE A 115 1.13 -14.89 -3.59
C PHE A 115 1.04 -13.56 -2.83
N ASP A 116 1.56 -13.56 -1.61
CA ASP A 116 1.78 -12.36 -0.80
C ASP A 116 3.03 -12.47 0.05
N ILE A 117 3.49 -11.33 0.55
CA ILE A 117 4.72 -11.20 1.32
C ILE A 117 4.38 -10.75 2.74
N PHE A 118 5.01 -11.39 3.71
CA PHE A 118 5.06 -10.92 5.09
C PHE A 118 6.48 -10.46 5.40
N GLU A 119 6.61 -9.20 5.79
CA GLU A 119 7.87 -8.58 6.17
C GLU A 119 8.01 -8.59 7.69
N PHE A 120 9.19 -8.95 8.18
CA PHE A 120 9.46 -9.07 9.61
C PHE A 120 10.89 -8.67 9.93
N SER A 121 11.15 -8.40 11.21
CA SER A 121 12.52 -8.27 11.73
C SER A 121 12.56 -8.42 13.24
N MET A 122 13.69 -8.88 13.77
CA MET A 122 13.91 -8.94 15.21
C MET A 122 14.10 -7.51 15.75
N ASP A 123 13.43 -7.19 16.86
CA ASP A 123 13.45 -5.86 17.48
C ASP A 123 12.87 -4.74 16.58
N ALA A 124 12.02 -5.11 15.62
CA ALA A 124 11.35 -4.19 14.70
C ALA A 124 9.82 -4.38 14.70
N GLU A 125 9.13 -3.54 13.94
CA GLU A 125 7.71 -3.68 13.64
C GLU A 125 7.51 -4.83 12.64
N PHE A 126 6.39 -5.54 12.78
CA PHE A 126 5.95 -6.56 11.82
C PHE A 126 4.82 -5.96 10.99
N ASN A 127 4.82 -6.20 9.68
CA ASN A 127 3.85 -5.60 8.77
C ASN A 127 3.37 -6.57 7.69
N LEU A 128 2.09 -6.42 7.37
CA LEU A 128 1.50 -6.93 6.14
C LEU A 128 1.22 -5.74 5.23
N SER A 129 1.90 -5.69 4.09
CA SER A 129 1.74 -4.61 3.12
C SER A 129 0.76 -5.04 2.03
N ALA A 130 -0.21 -4.18 1.75
CA ALA A 130 -1.06 -4.28 0.57
C ALA A 130 -0.77 -3.12 -0.41
N VAL A 131 0.40 -2.46 -0.28
CA VAL A 131 0.79 -1.30 -1.09
C VAL A 131 0.89 -1.66 -2.57
N SER A 132 1.42 -2.85 -2.89
CA SER A 132 1.56 -3.38 -4.26
C SER A 132 0.40 -4.30 -4.66
N GLY A 133 -0.74 -4.18 -3.98
CA GLY A 133 -1.83 -5.16 -4.07
C GLY A 133 -1.71 -6.27 -3.03
N PHE A 134 -2.66 -7.20 -3.07
CA PHE A 134 -2.55 -8.46 -2.32
C PHE A 134 -3.15 -9.65 -3.09
N GLY A 135 -2.47 -10.79 -2.98
CA GLY A 135 -2.84 -12.05 -3.63
C GLY A 135 -3.56 -13.03 -2.72
N LEU A 136 -3.44 -12.91 -1.40
CA LEU A 136 -3.94 -13.85 -0.40
C LEU A 136 -4.60 -13.08 0.75
N ASN A 137 -5.62 -13.67 1.37
CA ASN A 137 -6.27 -13.11 2.56
C ASN A 137 -5.44 -13.41 3.82
N LEU A 138 -4.22 -12.87 3.85
CA LEU A 138 -3.31 -13.00 4.98
C LEU A 138 -3.71 -12.09 6.14
N SER A 139 -3.44 -12.57 7.34
CA SER A 139 -3.57 -11.82 8.58
C SER A 139 -2.52 -12.25 9.57
N PHE A 140 -2.27 -11.40 10.57
CA PHE A 140 -1.43 -11.81 11.68
C PHE A 140 -1.92 -11.24 13.00
N SER A 141 -1.60 -11.95 14.07
CA SER A 141 -1.74 -11.47 15.42
C SER A 141 -0.39 -11.44 16.11
N ALA A 142 -0.13 -10.40 16.90
CA ALA A 142 1.07 -10.31 17.71
C ALA A 142 0.76 -9.75 19.08
N THR A 143 1.50 -10.19 20.09
CA THR A 143 1.45 -9.61 21.44
C THR A 143 2.74 -8.84 21.67
N PRO A 144 2.71 -7.49 21.61
CA PRO A 144 3.91 -6.68 21.86
C PRO A 144 4.53 -6.93 23.23
N ASP A 145 5.82 -6.65 23.38
CA ASP A 145 6.54 -6.87 24.64
C ASP A 145 5.88 -6.10 25.80
N GLY A 146 5.59 -6.82 26.89
CA GLY A 146 4.92 -6.23 28.06
C GLY A 146 3.41 -6.04 27.91
N SER A 147 2.81 -6.44 26.79
CA SER A 147 1.36 -6.54 26.61
C SER A 147 0.84 -7.93 26.97
N SER A 148 -0.41 -8.01 27.41
CA SER A 148 -1.17 -9.28 27.54
C SER A 148 -2.26 -9.42 26.48
N THR A 149 -2.43 -8.40 25.63
CA THR A 149 -3.47 -8.35 24.59
C THR A 149 -2.84 -8.51 23.22
N ALA A 150 -3.31 -9.51 22.49
CA ALA A 150 -2.96 -9.70 21.09
C ALA A 150 -3.57 -8.57 20.24
N GLN A 151 -2.75 -7.95 19.42
CA GLN A 151 -3.14 -7.04 18.34
C GLN A 151 -3.35 -7.86 17.07
N ASN A 152 -4.33 -7.51 16.25
CA ASN A 152 -4.68 -8.23 15.02
C ASN A 152 -4.60 -7.29 13.81
N PHE A 153 -4.12 -7.81 12.70
CA PHE A 153 -3.69 -7.07 11.52
C PHE A 153 -4.02 -7.85 10.24
N GLY A 154 -4.16 -7.15 9.12
CA GLY A 154 -4.55 -7.75 7.83
C GLY A 154 -6.03 -8.09 7.72
N VAL A 155 -6.36 -9.05 6.86
CA VAL A 155 -7.75 -9.45 6.55
C VAL A 155 -8.38 -10.21 7.72
N GLN A 156 -9.67 -10.02 7.99
CA GLN A 156 -10.33 -10.83 9.01
C GLN A 156 -10.33 -12.33 8.63
N PRO A 157 -9.99 -13.24 9.55
CA PRO A 157 -9.72 -14.65 9.27
C PRO A 157 -10.97 -15.46 8.90
N ASN A 158 -12.16 -14.88 9.06
CA ASN A 158 -13.43 -15.47 8.66
C ASN A 158 -13.91 -14.99 7.28
N ILE A 159 -13.18 -14.11 6.61
CA ILE A 159 -13.52 -13.61 5.28
C ILE A 159 -12.81 -14.46 4.25
N THR A 160 -13.57 -15.05 3.34
CA THR A 160 -13.01 -15.89 2.29
C THR A 160 -12.41 -15.05 1.17
N ARG A 161 -11.46 -15.64 0.45
CA ARG A 161 -10.88 -15.02 -0.72
C ARG A 161 -11.94 -14.78 -1.82
N ALA A 162 -12.88 -15.71 -2.01
CA ALA A 162 -14.05 -15.53 -2.88
C ALA A 162 -14.96 -14.35 -2.45
N GLU A 163 -15.16 -14.16 -1.14
CA GLU A 163 -15.91 -13.02 -0.60
C GLU A 163 -15.21 -11.69 -0.91
N ILE A 164 -13.88 -11.60 -0.82
CA ILE A 164 -13.12 -10.39 -1.17
C ILE A 164 -13.33 -10.00 -2.63
N ALA A 165 -13.28 -10.96 -3.56
CA ALA A 165 -13.50 -10.71 -4.98
C ALA A 165 -14.91 -10.15 -5.26
N SER A 166 -15.89 -10.75 -4.59
CA SER A 166 -17.30 -10.37 -4.70
C SER A 166 -17.57 -8.99 -4.07
N ALA A 167 -16.93 -8.73 -2.92
CA ALA A 167 -16.98 -7.45 -2.22
C ALA A 167 -16.37 -6.35 -3.07
N TRP A 168 -15.20 -6.55 -3.68
CA TRP A 168 -14.56 -5.57 -4.56
C TRP A 168 -15.48 -5.19 -5.72
N SER A 169 -16.02 -6.18 -6.41
CA SER A 169 -16.93 -5.98 -7.55
C SER A 169 -18.16 -5.17 -7.13
N SER A 170 -18.76 -5.52 -5.99
CA SER A 170 -19.93 -4.81 -5.44
C SER A 170 -19.58 -3.40 -4.95
N PHE A 171 -18.41 -3.23 -4.34
CA PHE A 171 -17.89 -1.97 -3.85
C PHE A 171 -17.70 -0.96 -4.97
N ILE A 172 -17.03 -1.32 -6.06
CA ILE A 172 -16.86 -0.42 -7.21
C ILE A 172 -18.22 -0.03 -7.80
N VAL A 173 -19.13 -1.00 -7.99
CA VAL A 173 -20.50 -0.70 -8.46
C VAL A 173 -21.23 0.28 -7.53
N ASN A 174 -21.05 0.14 -6.22
CA ASN A 174 -21.65 1.03 -5.23
C ASN A 174 -21.05 2.43 -5.27
N GLU A 175 -19.72 2.56 -5.33
CA GLU A 175 -19.03 3.85 -5.41
C GLU A 175 -19.39 4.59 -6.71
N THR A 176 -19.46 3.89 -7.84
CA THR A 176 -19.85 4.44 -9.15
C THR A 176 -21.24 5.09 -9.14
N LYS A 177 -22.16 4.68 -8.25
CA LYS A 177 -23.48 5.34 -8.10
C LYS A 177 -23.38 6.78 -7.63
N THR A 178 -22.36 7.09 -6.82
CA THR A 178 -22.16 8.43 -6.24
C THR A 178 -21.01 9.18 -6.90
N TYR A 179 -20.03 8.46 -7.47
CA TYR A 179 -18.88 9.00 -8.16
C TYR A 179 -18.54 8.13 -9.39
N PRO A 180 -19.14 8.41 -10.56
CA PRO A 180 -18.95 7.58 -11.75
C PRO A 180 -17.50 7.25 -12.13
N PRO A 181 -16.50 8.15 -11.97
CA PRO A 181 -15.10 7.84 -12.26
C PRO A 181 -14.49 6.70 -11.42
N ALA A 182 -15.13 6.28 -10.31
CA ALA A 182 -14.70 5.11 -9.54
C ALA A 182 -14.62 3.81 -10.39
N ALA A 183 -15.38 3.74 -11.49
CA ALA A 183 -15.33 2.61 -12.42
C ALA A 183 -13.93 2.38 -13.03
N ALA A 184 -13.06 3.40 -13.03
CA ALA A 184 -11.67 3.25 -13.49
C ALA A 184 -10.89 2.17 -12.72
N PHE A 185 -11.31 1.85 -11.49
CA PHE A 185 -10.66 0.86 -10.64
C PHE A 185 -11.17 -0.56 -10.87
N GLU A 186 -12.27 -0.79 -11.61
CA GLU A 186 -12.87 -2.14 -11.78
C GLU A 186 -11.83 -3.21 -12.16
N GLY A 187 -10.93 -2.86 -13.09
CA GLY A 187 -9.90 -3.74 -13.62
C GLY A 187 -8.75 -4.08 -12.67
N LEU A 188 -8.76 -3.61 -11.42
CA LEU A 188 -7.77 -3.99 -10.39
C LEU A 188 -7.94 -5.43 -9.90
N LEU A 189 -9.13 -6.02 -10.04
CA LEU A 189 -9.33 -7.45 -9.77
C LEU A 189 -8.71 -8.27 -10.91
N TYR A 190 -7.47 -8.69 -10.72
CA TYR A 190 -6.68 -9.36 -11.75
C TYR A 190 -7.03 -10.85 -11.82
N LYS A 191 -8.00 -11.20 -12.67
CA LYS A 191 -8.50 -12.57 -12.87
C LYS A 191 -8.45 -13.04 -14.32
N GLU A 192 -8.09 -12.15 -15.25
CA GLU A 192 -7.97 -12.41 -16.68
C GLU A 192 -6.71 -11.71 -17.20
N PRO A 193 -6.12 -12.15 -18.33
CA PRO A 193 -5.04 -11.42 -18.98
C PRO A 193 -5.37 -9.93 -19.16
N LEU A 194 -4.36 -9.07 -19.01
CA LEU A 194 -4.54 -7.64 -19.26
C LEU A 194 -4.99 -7.37 -20.71
N PRO A 195 -5.71 -6.26 -20.98
CA PRO A 195 -6.14 -5.95 -22.33
C PRO A 195 -4.99 -5.99 -23.35
N GLY A 196 -5.17 -6.76 -24.42
CA GLY A 196 -4.15 -6.96 -25.47
C GLY A 196 -3.12 -8.04 -25.15
N GLN A 197 -3.16 -8.67 -23.98
CA GLN A 197 -2.32 -9.80 -23.59
C GLN A 197 -3.09 -11.12 -23.66
N SER A 198 -2.36 -12.22 -23.81
CA SER A 198 -2.92 -13.59 -23.84
C SER A 198 -2.58 -14.42 -22.61
N TRP A 199 -1.77 -13.86 -21.71
CA TRP A 199 -1.18 -14.60 -20.59
C TRP A 199 -1.59 -13.98 -19.25
N ILE A 200 -1.85 -14.86 -18.29
CA ILE A 200 -2.02 -14.59 -16.87
C ILE A 200 -1.32 -15.74 -16.12
N PRO A 201 -0.79 -15.53 -14.90
CA PRO A 201 -0.28 -16.64 -14.12
C PRO A 201 -1.37 -17.65 -13.79
N PRO A 202 -0.99 -18.87 -13.36
CA PRO A 202 -1.97 -19.85 -12.91
C PRO A 202 -2.87 -19.30 -11.80
N LEU A 203 -4.16 -19.57 -11.94
CA LEU A 203 -5.15 -19.33 -10.89
C LEU A 203 -5.31 -20.61 -10.07
N VAL A 204 -5.77 -20.47 -8.82
CA VAL A 204 -6.11 -21.62 -7.97
C VAL A 204 -7.62 -21.62 -7.72
N GLY A 205 -8.29 -22.68 -8.17
CA GLY A 205 -9.75 -22.84 -8.05
C GLY A 205 -10.57 -21.76 -8.77
N ASP A 206 -10.10 -21.32 -9.96
CA ASP A 206 -10.73 -20.27 -10.79
C ASP A 206 -10.93 -18.91 -10.09
N GLN A 207 -10.26 -18.67 -8.96
CA GLN A 207 -10.27 -17.38 -8.28
C GLN A 207 -9.24 -16.41 -8.86
N PHE A 208 -9.42 -15.11 -8.63
CA PHE A 208 -8.51 -14.06 -9.10
C PHE A 208 -7.06 -14.29 -8.67
N PHE A 209 -6.07 -13.76 -9.40
CA PHE A 209 -4.66 -13.83 -9.04
C PHE A 209 -4.30 -12.86 -7.91
N ALA A 210 -4.63 -11.58 -8.08
CA ALA A 210 -4.44 -10.54 -7.06
C ALA A 210 -5.49 -9.43 -7.18
N LEU A 211 -5.71 -8.69 -6.09
CA LEU A 211 -6.29 -7.35 -6.18
C LEU A 211 -5.10 -6.39 -6.28
N CYS A 212 -4.80 -5.92 -7.48
CA CYS A 212 -3.64 -5.07 -7.73
C CYS A 212 -3.89 -3.66 -7.21
N ASP A 213 -2.84 -3.00 -6.75
CA ASP A 213 -2.91 -1.55 -6.54
C ASP A 213 -2.97 -0.82 -7.91
N PRO A 214 -3.48 0.42 -7.93
CA PRO A 214 -3.60 1.18 -9.17
C PRO A 214 -2.27 1.64 -9.77
N ASN A 215 -1.20 1.78 -8.99
CA ASN A 215 0.11 2.12 -9.53
C ASN A 215 0.65 0.98 -10.40
N ASP A 216 0.72 -0.24 -9.87
CA ASP A 216 1.31 -1.36 -10.58
C ASP A 216 0.43 -1.77 -11.77
N MET A 217 -0.90 -1.67 -11.63
CA MET A 217 -1.82 -1.88 -12.75
C MET A 217 -1.61 -0.85 -13.87
N LEU A 218 -1.50 0.43 -13.53
CA LEU A 218 -1.28 1.46 -14.53
C LEU A 218 0.12 1.34 -15.15
N ALA A 219 1.15 1.01 -14.36
CA ALA A 219 2.50 0.76 -14.86
C ALA A 219 2.51 -0.37 -15.91
N ALA A 220 1.84 -1.50 -15.63
CA ALA A 220 1.72 -2.61 -16.58
C ALA A 220 0.98 -2.21 -17.87
N ARG A 221 -0.04 -1.35 -17.77
CA ARG A 221 -0.86 -0.90 -18.92
C ARG A 221 -0.31 0.31 -19.68
N SER A 222 0.78 0.90 -19.19
CA SER A 222 1.37 2.13 -19.76
C SER A 222 2.86 2.00 -20.07
N ASN A 223 3.42 0.78 -20.03
CA ASN A 223 4.86 0.55 -20.16
C ASN A 223 5.65 1.39 -19.13
N ASN A 224 5.29 1.21 -17.85
CA ASN A 224 5.85 1.93 -16.71
C ASN A 224 5.79 3.46 -16.88
N TYR A 225 4.60 3.99 -17.19
CA TYR A 225 4.35 5.43 -17.40
C TYR A 225 5.11 6.09 -18.56
N THR A 226 5.80 5.32 -19.41
CA THR A 226 6.56 5.86 -20.56
C THR A 226 5.81 5.77 -21.89
N GLY A 227 4.79 4.91 -21.98
CA GLY A 227 3.99 4.68 -23.17
C GLY A 227 2.72 5.53 -23.22
N THR A 228 1.99 5.38 -24.32
CA THR A 228 0.62 5.88 -24.42
C THR A 228 -0.36 4.83 -23.90
N THR A 229 -1.41 5.25 -23.21
CA THR A 229 -2.45 4.34 -22.70
C THR A 229 -3.83 4.99 -22.82
N SER A 230 -4.87 4.18 -22.97
CA SER A 230 -6.26 4.60 -22.88
C SER A 230 -6.89 4.23 -21.53
N ASP A 231 -6.07 3.77 -20.57
CA ASP A 231 -6.55 3.41 -19.24
C ASP A 231 -7.11 4.64 -18.51
N PRO A 232 -8.34 4.60 -17.98
CA PRO A 232 -8.94 5.74 -17.28
C PRO A 232 -8.19 6.15 -16.00
N LEU A 233 -7.42 5.25 -15.37
CA LEU A 233 -6.56 5.59 -14.23
C LEU A 233 -5.52 6.65 -14.59
N ALA A 234 -5.11 6.72 -15.86
CA ALA A 234 -4.12 7.69 -16.33
C ALA A 234 -4.59 9.14 -16.23
N THR A 235 -5.89 9.41 -16.13
CA THR A 235 -6.45 10.77 -16.03
C THR A 235 -7.38 10.94 -14.83
N PHE A 236 -7.49 9.91 -13.97
CA PHE A 236 -8.42 9.90 -12.84
C PHE A 236 -8.22 11.10 -11.90
N TRP A 237 -6.96 11.50 -11.68
CA TRP A 237 -6.60 12.59 -10.77
C TRP A 237 -6.59 13.98 -11.40
N ASP A 238 -6.77 14.11 -12.72
CA ASP A 238 -6.57 15.36 -13.45
C ASP A 238 -7.40 16.50 -12.85
N LYS A 239 -8.71 16.27 -12.68
CA LYS A 239 -9.61 17.28 -12.10
C LYS A 239 -9.23 17.63 -10.67
N THR A 240 -8.92 16.63 -9.84
CA THR A 240 -8.56 16.87 -8.43
C THR A 240 -7.28 17.70 -8.32
N LEU A 241 -6.28 17.39 -9.14
CA LEU A 241 -5.01 18.11 -9.17
C LEU A 241 -5.17 19.52 -9.76
N ASP A 242 -6.04 19.69 -10.76
CA ASP A 242 -6.41 21.00 -11.29
C ASP A 242 -7.08 21.88 -10.22
N ASP A 243 -8.05 21.32 -9.49
CA ASP A 243 -8.77 22.02 -8.42
C ASP A 243 -7.84 22.31 -7.23
N PHE A 244 -6.96 21.37 -6.87
CA PHE A 244 -6.01 21.50 -5.77
C PHE A 244 -4.94 22.55 -6.09
N PHE A 245 -4.33 22.49 -7.28
CA PHE A 245 -3.37 23.49 -7.75
C PHE A 245 -4.06 24.63 -8.52
N CYS A 246 -5.14 25.19 -7.97
CA CYS A 246 -5.74 26.42 -8.49
C CYS A 246 -5.01 27.65 -7.93
N GLU A 247 -4.70 28.63 -8.77
CA GLU A 247 -4.07 29.88 -8.31
C GLU A 247 -4.95 30.55 -7.25
N GLY A 248 -4.32 31.03 -6.18
CA GLY A 248 -5.02 31.62 -5.03
C GLY A 248 -5.40 30.62 -3.94
N ASN A 249 -5.37 29.31 -4.20
CA ASN A 249 -5.54 28.33 -3.13
C ASN A 249 -4.45 28.51 -2.07
N PHE A 250 -4.84 28.46 -0.80
CA PHE A 250 -3.93 28.60 0.33
C PHE A 250 -3.86 27.28 1.09
N LEU A 251 -2.69 26.99 1.68
CA LEU A 251 -2.47 25.89 2.62
C LEU A 251 -1.81 26.40 3.89
N SER A 252 -2.05 25.71 5.00
CA SER A 252 -1.39 25.89 6.29
C SER A 252 -1.20 24.55 6.98
N ILE A 253 -0.05 23.91 6.76
CA ILE A 253 0.29 22.58 7.26
C ILE A 253 1.12 22.70 8.54
N ASN A 254 0.73 22.01 9.61
CA ASN A 254 1.49 21.84 10.85
C ASN A 254 2.25 20.50 10.83
N LEU A 255 3.58 20.55 10.78
CA LEU A 255 4.43 19.37 10.94
C LEU A 255 4.75 19.04 12.42
N GLY A 256 4.42 19.95 13.33
CA GLY A 256 4.64 19.81 14.77
C GLY A 256 3.41 19.37 15.54
N SER A 257 3.48 19.37 16.87
CA SER A 257 2.34 19.05 17.74
C SER A 257 1.40 20.25 17.93
N ASP A 258 0.32 20.07 18.69
CA ASP A 258 -0.54 21.18 19.12
C ASP A 258 0.20 22.18 20.03
N THR A 259 1.16 21.71 20.81
CA THR A 259 1.89 22.51 21.82
C THR A 259 3.23 23.05 21.32
N ALA A 260 3.80 22.45 20.27
CA ALA A 260 5.03 22.88 19.62
C ALA A 260 4.82 22.85 18.11
N GLN A 261 4.16 23.89 17.60
CA GLN A 261 3.77 23.99 16.19
C GLN A 261 4.98 24.25 15.27
N ASN A 262 4.98 23.64 14.09
CA ASN A 262 5.88 23.94 12.97
C ASN A 262 5.02 24.18 11.71
N ILE A 263 4.64 25.43 11.49
CA ILE A 263 3.59 25.78 10.52
C ILE A 263 4.20 26.28 9.22
N TYR A 264 3.93 25.56 8.14
CA TYR A 264 4.23 25.94 6.78
C TYR A 264 2.97 26.47 6.10
N GLN A 265 3.02 27.70 5.59
CA GLN A 265 1.89 28.32 4.91
C GLN A 265 2.30 28.90 3.57
N GLY A 266 1.35 28.94 2.65
CA GLY A 266 1.62 29.49 1.34
C GLY A 266 0.46 29.38 0.37
N MET A 267 0.55 30.15 -0.70
CA MET A 267 -0.45 30.22 -1.76
C MET A 267 0.05 29.52 -3.01
N ALA A 268 -0.87 28.87 -3.71
CA ALA A 268 -0.68 28.36 -5.06
C ALA A 268 -0.60 29.54 -6.06
N ARG A 269 0.44 29.55 -6.89
CA ARG A 269 0.68 30.58 -7.92
C ARG A 269 1.47 30.00 -9.09
N ALA A 270 1.40 30.64 -10.26
CA ALA A 270 2.24 30.27 -11.39
C ALA A 270 3.73 30.40 -11.03
N MET A 271 4.50 29.33 -11.26
CA MET A 271 5.94 29.25 -11.04
C MET A 271 6.60 28.38 -12.11
N VAL A 272 7.88 28.63 -12.40
CA VAL A 272 8.69 27.77 -13.26
C VAL A 272 9.38 26.73 -12.39
N ASN A 273 9.17 25.45 -12.68
CA ASN A 273 9.91 24.40 -12.01
C ASN A 273 11.40 24.51 -12.37
N PRO A 274 12.31 24.72 -11.40
CA PRO A 274 13.73 24.95 -11.69
C PRO A 274 14.45 23.70 -12.24
N LYS A 275 13.90 22.49 -12.03
CA LYS A 275 14.47 21.24 -12.54
C LYS A 275 14.03 20.95 -13.98
N THR A 276 12.75 21.13 -14.28
CA THR A 276 12.19 20.78 -15.61
C THR A 276 12.08 21.96 -16.57
N GLY A 277 12.12 23.20 -16.07
CA GLY A 277 11.84 24.42 -16.83
C GLY A 277 10.36 24.60 -17.19
N VAL A 278 9.47 23.70 -16.76
CA VAL A 278 8.03 23.78 -17.05
C VAL A 278 7.36 24.79 -16.13
N GLN A 279 6.59 25.72 -16.71
CA GLN A 279 5.74 26.62 -15.94
C GLN A 279 4.41 25.93 -15.60
N SER A 280 4.08 25.89 -14.31
CA SER A 280 2.80 25.36 -13.80
C SER A 280 2.40 26.09 -12.51
N VAL A 281 1.22 25.78 -11.97
CA VAL A 281 0.83 26.29 -10.65
C VAL A 281 1.56 25.48 -9.58
N ALA A 282 2.09 26.16 -8.56
CA ALA A 282 2.79 25.54 -7.45
C ALA A 282 2.44 26.20 -6.12
N TYR A 283 2.38 25.41 -5.06
CA TYR A 283 2.39 25.93 -3.70
C TYR A 283 3.81 26.30 -3.31
N HIS A 284 4.00 27.51 -2.77
CA HIS A 284 5.25 27.90 -2.13
C HIS A 284 5.02 28.06 -0.63
N LEU A 285 5.38 27.04 0.14
CA LEU A 285 5.10 26.94 1.56
C LEU A 285 6.32 27.38 2.38
N SER A 286 6.12 28.21 3.41
CA SER A 286 7.19 28.66 4.30
C SER A 286 6.75 28.70 5.76
N ASN A 287 7.69 28.43 6.67
CA ASN A 287 7.55 28.64 8.11
C ASN A 287 8.36 29.86 8.62
N GLY A 288 8.83 30.72 7.70
CA GLY A 288 9.68 31.88 7.99
C GLY A 288 11.18 31.58 8.06
N SER A 289 11.58 30.32 8.29
CA SER A 289 12.98 29.89 8.27
C SER A 289 13.33 29.11 7.00
N ASN A 290 12.45 28.19 6.63
CA ASN A 290 12.57 27.33 5.46
C ASN A 290 11.42 27.61 4.49
N SER A 291 11.62 27.28 3.21
CA SER A 291 10.58 27.37 2.20
C SER A 291 10.75 26.30 1.12
N TYR A 292 9.64 25.71 0.69
CA TYR A 292 9.63 24.65 -0.32
C TYR A 292 8.53 24.90 -1.35
N SER A 293 8.75 24.44 -2.58
CA SER A 293 7.78 24.61 -3.67
C SER A 293 7.34 23.26 -4.20
N PHE A 294 6.02 23.06 -4.28
CA PHE A 294 5.38 21.82 -4.75
C PHE A 294 4.61 22.14 -6.02
N PHE A 295 5.04 21.55 -7.14
CA PHE A 295 4.52 21.89 -8.47
C PHE A 295 3.39 20.95 -8.87
N LYS A 296 2.37 21.51 -9.54
CA LYS A 296 1.36 20.72 -10.23
C LYS A 296 2.05 19.74 -11.20
N PRO A 297 1.71 18.44 -11.16
CA PRO A 297 2.42 17.40 -11.90
C PRO A 297 2.01 17.39 -13.38
N VAL A 298 2.67 18.20 -14.21
CA VAL A 298 2.42 18.30 -15.66
C VAL A 298 3.72 18.09 -16.44
N SER A 299 3.62 17.45 -17.61
CA SER A 299 4.77 17.17 -18.49
C SER A 299 5.17 18.37 -19.36
N ALA A 300 4.25 19.31 -19.62
CA ALA A 300 4.52 20.53 -20.37
C ALA A 300 3.62 21.68 -19.91
N GLN A 301 3.99 22.91 -20.27
CA GLN A 301 3.22 24.09 -19.93
C GLN A 301 1.82 24.03 -20.57
N GLY A 302 0.78 24.26 -19.77
CA GLY A 302 -0.61 24.34 -20.24
C GLY A 302 -1.27 22.99 -20.53
N THR A 303 -0.63 21.87 -20.20
CA THR A 303 -1.25 20.54 -20.34
C THR A 303 -1.98 20.12 -19.05
N SER A 304 -2.92 19.19 -19.19
CA SER A 304 -3.49 18.46 -18.05
C SER A 304 -2.43 17.53 -17.42
N PRO A 305 -2.61 17.10 -16.15
CA PRO A 305 -1.68 16.21 -15.48
C PRO A 305 -1.44 14.87 -16.18
N GLY A 306 -2.51 14.17 -16.61
CA GLY A 306 -2.42 12.89 -17.29
C GLY A 306 -1.57 11.86 -16.52
N LEU A 307 -0.78 11.06 -17.24
CA LEU A 307 0.10 10.04 -16.63
C LEU A 307 1.07 10.63 -15.60
N THR A 308 1.53 11.88 -15.77
CA THR A 308 2.38 12.56 -14.78
C THR A 308 1.60 12.82 -13.48
N GLY A 309 0.33 13.20 -13.57
CA GLY A 309 -0.56 13.33 -12.43
C GLY A 309 -0.90 12.00 -11.77
N ALA A 310 -1.15 10.96 -12.57
CA ALA A 310 -1.39 9.62 -12.05
C ALA A 310 -0.17 9.06 -11.30
N ALA A 311 1.03 9.17 -11.88
CA ALA A 311 2.28 8.77 -11.21
C ALA A 311 2.52 9.59 -9.93
N TYR A 312 2.22 10.89 -9.95
CA TYR A 312 2.36 11.75 -8.78
C TYR A 312 1.54 11.26 -7.58
N VAL A 313 0.33 10.72 -7.80
CA VAL A 313 -0.54 10.27 -6.70
C VAL A 313 -0.40 8.77 -6.42
N PHE A 314 -0.45 7.91 -7.44
CA PHE A 314 -0.42 6.45 -7.25
C PHE A 314 0.96 5.91 -6.91
N GLN A 315 2.00 6.33 -7.65
CA GLN A 315 3.37 5.90 -7.37
C GLN A 315 3.97 6.65 -6.19
N GLN A 316 3.39 7.81 -5.85
CA GLN A 316 4.00 8.76 -4.91
C GLN A 316 5.44 9.07 -5.35
N ALA A 317 5.61 9.26 -6.66
CA ALA A 317 6.92 9.49 -7.27
C ALA A 317 7.29 10.97 -7.28
N PHE A 318 8.46 11.27 -6.69
CA PHE A 318 9.00 12.62 -6.54
C PHE A 318 9.51 13.20 -7.86
N GLY A 319 10.27 12.40 -8.63
CA GLY A 319 10.95 12.84 -9.86
C GLY A 319 11.55 14.26 -9.76
N ASP A 320 11.32 15.05 -10.79
CA ASP A 320 11.74 16.46 -10.86
C ASP A 320 10.68 17.44 -10.32
N LEU A 321 9.58 16.95 -9.74
CA LEU A 321 8.41 17.77 -9.36
C LEU A 321 8.57 18.45 -8.00
N THR A 322 9.65 18.15 -7.26
CA THR A 322 10.10 18.88 -6.07
C THR A 322 11.59 19.25 -6.17
N PRO A 323 11.96 20.54 -6.08
CA PRO A 323 13.36 20.96 -6.00
C PRO A 323 13.94 20.66 -4.61
N ASP A 324 15.10 20.00 -4.57
CA ASP A 324 16.02 19.91 -3.43
C ASP A 324 15.66 19.05 -2.19
N GLY A 325 15.27 17.79 -2.43
CA GLY A 325 15.60 16.66 -1.54
C GLY A 325 14.45 16.15 -0.68
N SER A 326 14.19 14.84 -0.78
CA SER A 326 13.23 14.04 0.00
C SER A 326 13.53 13.95 1.50
N ASN A 327 14.34 14.85 2.07
CA ASN A 327 14.86 14.74 3.42
C ASN A 327 14.38 15.92 4.28
N GLY A 328 13.92 15.63 5.50
CA GLY A 328 13.41 16.63 6.44
C GLY A 328 12.03 17.15 6.09
N ASP A 329 11.72 18.40 6.47
CA ASP A 329 10.38 18.99 6.40
C ASP A 329 9.78 18.98 4.97
N ALA A 330 10.58 19.04 3.91
CA ALA A 330 10.10 18.95 2.53
C ALA A 330 9.42 17.61 2.23
N GLY A 331 10.01 16.50 2.68
CA GLY A 331 9.42 15.17 2.56
C GLY A 331 8.14 15.04 3.38
N LEU A 332 8.18 15.50 4.63
CA LEU A 332 7.01 15.45 5.54
C LEU A 332 5.81 16.24 5.01
N LEU A 333 6.04 17.43 4.40
CA LEU A 333 4.98 18.20 3.74
C LEU A 333 4.38 17.45 2.55
N GLN A 334 5.22 16.74 1.80
CA GLN A 334 4.80 15.96 0.65
C GLN A 334 3.94 14.77 1.06
N ASP A 335 4.35 14.06 2.11
CA ASP A 335 3.59 12.95 2.69
C ASP A 335 2.20 13.44 3.13
N CYS A 336 2.12 14.60 3.81
CA CYS A 336 0.84 15.21 4.18
C CYS A 336 -0.07 15.47 2.95
N ILE A 337 0.48 15.99 1.85
CA ILE A 337 -0.28 16.27 0.62
C ILE A 337 -0.80 14.97 0.00
N TRP A 338 0.05 13.95 -0.10
CA TRP A 338 -0.34 12.67 -0.70
C TRP A 338 -1.35 11.90 0.13
N GLU A 339 -1.14 11.82 1.44
CA GLU A 339 -2.12 11.25 2.36
C GLU A 339 -3.48 11.90 2.15
N ALA A 340 -3.54 13.23 2.06
CA ALA A 340 -4.78 13.96 1.86
C ALA A 340 -5.41 13.70 0.48
N LEU A 341 -4.61 13.59 -0.58
CA LEU A 341 -5.08 13.23 -1.93
C LEU A 341 -5.67 11.82 -1.94
N CYS A 342 -4.91 10.84 -1.44
CA CYS A 342 -5.33 9.44 -1.39
C CYS A 342 -6.56 9.23 -0.50
N ARG A 343 -6.64 9.91 0.65
CA ARG A 343 -7.78 9.85 1.58
C ARG A 343 -8.96 10.72 1.14
N GLY A 344 -8.87 11.43 0.01
CA GLY A 344 -9.98 12.20 -0.57
C GLY A 344 -10.36 13.47 0.21
N VAL A 345 -9.43 14.03 0.99
CA VAL A 345 -9.62 15.22 1.84
C VAL A 345 -8.71 16.39 1.46
N ALA A 346 -7.90 16.28 0.40
CA ALA A 346 -6.99 17.34 -0.05
C ALA A 346 -7.67 18.71 -0.17
N LEU A 347 -8.82 18.77 -0.85
CA LEU A 347 -9.58 20.00 -1.05
C LEU A 347 -10.26 20.53 0.23
N ASP A 348 -10.51 19.67 1.23
CA ASP A 348 -11.11 20.10 2.50
C ASP A 348 -10.12 20.92 3.34
N GLY A 349 -8.81 20.78 3.07
CA GLY A 349 -7.75 21.56 3.72
C GLY A 349 -7.27 22.77 2.93
N VAL A 350 -7.99 23.17 1.86
CA VAL A 350 -7.68 24.35 1.05
C VAL A 350 -8.62 25.50 1.40
N LEU A 351 -8.09 26.72 1.53
CA LEU A 351 -8.88 27.94 1.63
C LEU A 351 -8.58 28.90 0.48
N GLU A 352 -9.58 29.67 0.04
CA GLU A 352 -9.37 30.82 -0.83
C GLU A 352 -8.84 32.02 0.00
N VAL A 353 -8.01 32.87 -0.61
CA VAL A 353 -7.19 33.95 -0.02
C VAL A 353 -7.91 34.88 0.99
N CYS A 354 -9.24 34.93 1.01
CA CYS A 354 -9.99 35.78 1.93
C CYS A 354 -9.96 35.33 3.41
N ALA A 355 -9.36 34.19 3.75
CA ALA A 355 -9.31 33.66 5.10
C ALA A 355 -7.92 33.76 5.75
N THR A 356 -7.34 34.97 5.84
CA THR A 356 -6.09 35.20 6.60
C THR A 356 -6.39 35.58 8.05
N ASP A 357 -7.09 34.71 8.78
CA ASP A 357 -7.19 34.81 10.23
C ASP A 357 -6.08 33.96 10.86
N ALA A 358 -5.26 34.55 11.74
CA ALA A 358 -4.21 33.85 12.48
C ALA A 358 -4.78 32.71 13.37
N SER A 359 -6.07 32.77 13.71
CA SER A 359 -6.81 31.66 14.35
C SER A 359 -6.88 30.39 13.50
N LEU A 360 -6.58 30.48 12.20
CA LEU A 360 -6.61 29.38 11.26
C LEU A 360 -5.26 28.65 11.15
N SER A 361 -4.19 29.03 11.87
CA SER A 361 -2.92 28.31 11.83
C SER A 361 -3.10 26.78 11.93
N GLY A 362 -2.49 26.02 11.02
CA GLY A 362 -2.64 24.56 10.92
C GLY A 362 -4.00 24.05 10.43
N TYR A 363 -4.86 24.88 9.81
CA TYR A 363 -6.21 24.47 9.40
C TYR A 363 -6.19 23.32 8.38
N THR A 364 -5.22 23.30 7.47
CA THR A 364 -5.06 22.24 6.48
C THR A 364 -4.84 20.91 7.18
N THR A 365 -3.89 20.85 8.13
CA THR A 365 -3.62 19.64 8.92
C THR A 365 -4.84 19.20 9.72
N ARG A 366 -5.59 20.12 10.35
CA ARG A 366 -6.82 19.74 11.08
C ARG A 366 -7.88 19.13 10.16
N ALA A 367 -8.04 19.66 8.95
CA ALA A 367 -8.97 19.12 7.98
C ALA A 367 -8.51 17.75 7.46
N TRP A 368 -7.24 17.63 7.09
CA TRP A 368 -6.65 16.41 6.56
C TRP A 368 -6.52 15.30 7.59
N ASN A 369 -6.28 15.60 8.86
CA ASN A 369 -6.09 14.61 9.92
C ASN A 369 -7.40 14.21 10.63
N ASN A 370 -8.55 14.76 10.21
CA ASN A 370 -9.84 14.33 10.72
C ASN A 370 -10.26 13.01 10.05
N TRP A 371 -9.83 11.89 10.63
CA TRP A 371 -10.07 10.54 10.11
C TRP A 371 -11.54 10.20 9.80
N LYS A 372 -12.49 10.86 10.49
CA LYS A 372 -13.92 10.66 10.24
C LYS A 372 -14.35 11.14 8.85
N ASN A 373 -13.58 12.04 8.25
CA ASN A 373 -13.83 12.59 6.92
C ASN A 373 -13.06 11.87 5.81
N TRP A 374 -12.16 10.94 6.14
CA TRP A 374 -11.40 10.20 5.13
C TRP A 374 -12.32 9.35 4.27
N TYR A 375 -11.94 9.20 3.01
CA TYR A 375 -12.67 8.44 2.00
C TYR A 375 -14.16 8.81 1.92
N PRO A 376 -14.51 10.10 1.74
CA PRO A 376 -15.91 10.51 1.72
C PRO A 376 -16.62 9.93 0.49
N SER A 377 -17.94 9.71 0.61
CA SER A 377 -18.76 9.29 -0.53
C SER A 377 -18.86 10.40 -1.58
N GLY A 378 -18.91 10.04 -2.86
CA GLY A 378 -19.09 11.00 -3.96
C GLY A 378 -17.87 11.86 -4.30
N LYS A 379 -16.70 11.63 -3.68
CA LYS A 379 -15.46 12.38 -3.95
C LYS A 379 -14.35 11.46 -4.50
N PRO A 380 -13.40 12.01 -5.28
CA PRO A 380 -12.19 11.29 -5.68
C PRO A 380 -11.38 10.90 -4.44
N SER A 381 -10.96 9.64 -4.41
CA SER A 381 -10.03 9.09 -3.43
C SER A 381 -9.34 7.87 -4.03
N HIS A 382 -8.36 7.32 -3.33
CA HIS A 382 -7.71 6.07 -3.71
C HIS A 382 -8.68 4.90 -3.46
N PHE A 383 -9.54 4.58 -4.43
CA PHE A 383 -10.65 3.61 -4.22
C PHE A 383 -10.19 2.21 -3.83
N TYR A 384 -8.99 1.81 -4.26
CA TYR A 384 -8.33 0.61 -3.74
C TYR A 384 -8.11 0.69 -2.21
N ALA A 385 -7.50 1.76 -1.72
CA ALA A 385 -7.26 1.94 -0.29
C ALA A 385 -8.58 2.08 0.49
N LYS A 386 -9.53 2.85 -0.05
CA LYS A 386 -10.88 2.97 0.51
C LYS A 386 -11.54 1.61 0.72
N PHE A 387 -11.42 0.69 -0.24
CA PHE A 387 -11.94 -0.66 -0.09
C PHE A 387 -11.30 -1.38 1.11
N LEU A 388 -9.98 -1.32 1.26
CA LEU A 388 -9.30 -1.98 2.38
C LEU A 388 -9.74 -1.42 3.74
N HIS A 389 -9.84 -0.09 3.88
CA HIS A 389 -10.19 0.54 5.15
C HIS A 389 -11.69 0.47 5.45
N CYS A 390 -12.54 0.61 4.43
CA CYS A 390 -13.94 0.95 4.62
C CYS A 390 -14.89 -0.12 4.09
N SER A 391 -14.50 -1.04 3.22
CA SER A 391 -15.46 -2.04 2.70
C SER A 391 -15.77 -3.10 3.74
N ASP A 392 -17.04 -3.42 3.92
CA ASP A 392 -17.47 -4.67 4.52
C ASP A 392 -17.41 -5.82 3.48
N LYS A 393 -17.64 -7.05 3.94
CA LYS A 393 -17.58 -8.26 3.11
C LYS A 393 -18.62 -8.33 1.98
N ASP A 394 -19.62 -7.45 2.00
CA ASP A 394 -20.66 -7.38 0.98
C ASP A 394 -20.39 -6.23 -0.02
N GLY A 395 -19.24 -5.55 0.10
CA GLY A 395 -18.87 -4.44 -0.77
C GLY A 395 -19.57 -3.12 -0.44
N ASN A 396 -20.02 -2.91 0.81
CA ASN A 396 -20.59 -1.64 1.25
C ASN A 396 -19.62 -0.92 2.18
N ASP A 397 -19.81 0.39 2.37
CA ASP A 397 -19.07 1.14 3.38
C ASP A 397 -19.49 0.69 4.79
N SER A 398 -18.58 -0.01 5.49
CA SER A 398 -18.70 -0.51 6.87
C SER A 398 -19.13 0.55 7.87
N ARG A 399 -18.79 1.81 7.64
CA ARG A 399 -19.17 2.93 8.52
C ARG A 399 -20.67 3.25 8.40
N ILE A 400 -21.27 2.92 7.27
CA ILE A 400 -22.70 3.10 6.99
C ILE A 400 -23.49 1.86 7.43
N THR A 401 -23.00 0.66 7.10
CA THR A 401 -23.71 -0.59 7.42
C THR A 401 -23.56 -0.99 8.88
N GLY A 402 -22.54 -0.50 9.57
CA GLY A 402 -22.16 -0.92 10.92
C GLY A 402 -21.56 -2.33 10.98
N LYS A 403 -21.34 -2.98 9.82
CA LYS A 403 -20.63 -4.26 9.74
C LYS A 403 -19.13 -4.01 9.85
N PRO A 404 -18.35 -4.97 10.39
CA PRO A 404 -16.89 -4.86 10.40
C PRO A 404 -16.29 -4.70 9.00
N PRO A 405 -15.25 -3.86 8.82
CA PRO A 405 -14.50 -3.76 7.56
C PRO A 405 -13.70 -5.05 7.28
N ILE A 406 -13.36 -5.32 6.02
CA ILE A 406 -12.64 -6.55 5.63
C ILE A 406 -11.29 -6.66 6.36
N PHE A 407 -10.56 -5.56 6.51
CA PHE A 407 -9.33 -5.50 7.29
C PHE A 407 -9.63 -5.18 8.75
N TYR A 408 -8.88 -5.78 9.68
CA TYR A 408 -9.05 -5.57 11.11
C TYR A 408 -9.00 -4.08 11.48
N GLY A 409 -10.06 -3.59 12.11
CA GLY A 409 -10.17 -2.18 12.52
C GLY A 409 -10.19 -1.18 11.36
N GLY A 410 -10.27 -1.64 10.11
CA GLY A 410 -10.06 -0.81 8.93
C GLY A 410 -8.63 -0.30 8.81
N ALA A 411 -7.65 -0.94 9.45
CA ALA A 411 -6.24 -0.61 9.30
C ALA A 411 -5.66 -1.42 8.13
N ALA A 412 -5.09 -0.73 7.16
CA ALA A 412 -4.43 -1.33 6.00
C ALA A 412 -3.27 -0.43 5.55
N TYR A 413 -2.36 -0.99 4.77
CA TYR A 413 -1.40 -0.25 3.96
C TYR A 413 -1.97 -0.17 2.53
N GLY A 414 -2.80 0.82 2.23
CA GLY A 414 -3.44 0.94 0.92
C GLY A 414 -2.65 1.72 -0.14
N PHE A 415 -1.59 2.40 0.28
CA PHE A 415 -0.61 3.16 -0.51
C PHE A 415 0.66 3.38 0.35
N SER A 416 1.78 3.81 -0.24
CA SER A 416 3.09 3.79 0.45
C SER A 416 3.18 4.74 1.66
N MET A 417 2.42 5.85 1.64
CA MET A 417 2.36 6.79 2.76
C MET A 417 1.06 6.66 3.57
N ASP A 418 0.44 5.49 3.61
CA ASP A 418 -0.75 5.27 4.43
C ASP A 418 -0.39 5.12 5.92
N GLU A 419 0.35 6.09 6.43
CA GLU A 419 0.91 6.12 7.76
C GLU A 419 0.01 6.89 8.72
N THR A 420 0.35 6.86 10.01
CA THR A 420 -0.28 7.75 10.98
C THR A 420 0.08 9.19 10.59
N PRO A 421 -0.91 10.08 10.40
CA PRO A 421 -0.65 11.40 9.87
C PRO A 421 0.32 12.21 10.72
N ILE A 422 1.14 13.00 10.05
CA ILE A 422 2.02 13.98 10.70
C ILE A 422 1.17 15.12 11.29
N GLY A 423 1.57 15.60 12.45
CA GLY A 423 0.91 16.69 13.17
C GLY A 423 -0.19 16.21 14.14
N PRO A 424 -1.07 17.11 14.60
CA PRO A 424 -2.13 16.75 15.55
C PRO A 424 -3.07 15.68 14.96
N TYR A 425 -3.13 14.52 15.64
CA TYR A 425 -3.96 13.39 15.26
C TYR A 425 -4.44 12.65 16.52
N SER A 426 -5.70 12.22 16.51
CA SER A 426 -6.33 11.48 17.61
C SER A 426 -7.20 10.32 17.12
N GLY A 427 -6.98 9.89 15.87
CA GLY A 427 -7.72 8.81 15.26
C GLY A 427 -7.16 7.42 15.54
N PRO A 428 -7.73 6.39 14.91
CA PRO A 428 -7.23 5.03 15.01
C PRO A 428 -5.81 4.90 14.44
N ASN A 429 -5.09 3.86 14.85
CA ASN A 429 -3.79 3.53 14.26
C ASN A 429 -3.97 3.16 12.78
N VAL A 430 -3.20 3.80 11.92
CA VAL A 430 -3.03 3.45 10.52
C VAL A 430 -1.52 3.53 10.30
N PRO A 431 -0.86 2.50 9.73
CA PRO A 431 -1.39 1.35 8.99
C PRO A 431 -1.53 0.08 9.84
N SER A 432 -1.73 -1.06 9.17
CA SER A 432 -1.79 -2.41 9.74
C SER A 432 -0.40 -2.92 10.21
N LYS A 433 0.22 -2.23 11.18
CA LYS A 433 1.52 -2.57 11.77
C LYS A 433 1.47 -2.55 13.29
N THR A 434 2.39 -3.29 13.93
CA THR A 434 2.47 -3.33 15.40
C THR A 434 2.79 -1.96 15.99
N VAL A 435 2.21 -1.65 17.15
CA VAL A 435 2.55 -0.43 17.88
C VAL A 435 3.85 -0.67 18.64
N GLY A 436 4.97 -0.40 17.98
CA GLY A 436 6.32 -0.61 18.49
C GLY A 436 6.95 -1.95 18.12
N SER A 437 8.20 -2.11 18.52
CA SER A 437 9.03 -3.28 18.24
C SER A 437 8.59 -4.53 18.99
N ILE A 438 8.83 -5.68 18.38
CA ILE A 438 8.66 -7.00 19.01
C ILE A 438 10.05 -7.64 19.18
N SER A 439 10.46 -7.90 20.42
CA SER A 439 11.71 -8.62 20.72
C SER A 439 11.49 -10.05 21.21
N ASN A 440 10.30 -10.35 21.73
CA ASN A 440 9.93 -11.67 22.21
C ASN A 440 8.44 -11.97 22.05
N GLY A 441 8.09 -13.25 22.17
CA GLY A 441 6.70 -13.69 22.24
C GLY A 441 6.26 -14.49 21.03
N THR A 442 4.97 -14.41 20.71
CA THR A 442 4.36 -15.19 19.62
C THR A 442 3.68 -14.27 18.62
N VAL A 443 4.03 -14.46 17.35
CA VAL A 443 3.31 -13.93 16.20
C VAL A 443 2.58 -15.12 15.56
N THR A 444 1.31 -14.98 15.21
CA THR A 444 0.58 -16.01 14.46
C THR A 444 0.17 -15.42 13.12
N ILE A 445 0.64 -16.00 12.03
CA ILE A 445 0.26 -15.62 10.66
C ILE A 445 -0.79 -16.63 10.21
N THR A 446 -1.93 -16.14 9.74
CA THR A 446 -3.02 -16.96 9.21
C THR A 446 -3.20 -16.72 7.73
N VAL A 447 -3.22 -17.80 6.95
CA VAL A 447 -3.70 -17.78 5.57
C VAL A 447 -5.19 -18.09 5.60
N GLY A 448 -6.02 -17.10 5.28
CA GLY A 448 -7.46 -17.21 5.44
C GLY A 448 -8.14 -18.20 4.49
N PRO A 449 -9.46 -18.43 4.68
CA PRO A 449 -10.23 -19.38 3.88
C PRO A 449 -10.29 -19.02 2.40
N TRP A 450 -10.22 -20.02 1.53
CA TRP A 450 -10.25 -19.84 0.08
C TRP A 450 -11.66 -19.47 -0.40
N GLY A 451 -12.66 -20.25 0.02
CA GLY A 451 -14.07 -20.04 -0.32
C GLY A 451 -14.54 -20.80 -1.55
#